data_AF-A0A0M3IN54-F1
#
_entry.id   AF-A0A0M3IN54-F1
#
_cell.length_a   1.000
_cell.length_b   1.000
_cell.length_c   1.000
_cell.angle_alpha   90.00
_cell.angle_beta   90.00
_cell.angle_gamma   90.00
#
_symmetry.space_group_name_H-M   'P 1'
#
loop_
_entity.id
_entity.type
_entity.pdbx_description
1 polymer ?
#
loop_
_entity_poly.entity_id
_entity_poly.type
_entity_poly.pdbx_seq_one_letter_code
_entity_poly.pdbx_strand_id
1 'polypeptide(L)'
;MPTEIAFSNGGGRSGAFIALDANLELMKKTDQIDVYEYAKTMVNSRPHLVDSVDQYQFIYDALAEAVLCNIEPIEMWQLKERSSMYKAKRNRQLMEAQDAYENKLLMMLTPTLRIGDCAGGHRLENRGKNRDVMVVPRMCPFVEDSWLIS
;
A
#
# COMPACT_ATOMS: atom_id res chain seq x y z
N MET A 1 17.35 -20.43 -5.52
CA MET A 1 16.39 -21.06 -6.46
C MET A 1 15.67 -19.92 -7.18
N PRO A 2 15.40 -20.00 -8.49
CA PRO A 2 14.65 -18.96 -9.17
C PRO A 2 13.18 -18.95 -8.71
N THR A 3 12.65 -17.77 -8.41
CA THR A 3 11.23 -17.56 -8.04
C THR A 3 10.41 -17.45 -9.31
N GLU A 4 9.49 -18.38 -9.56
CA GLU A 4 8.60 -18.34 -10.74
C GLU A 4 7.33 -17.54 -10.44
N ILE A 5 7.08 -16.48 -11.21
CA ILE A 5 5.93 -15.56 -11.00
C ILE A 5 5.13 -15.45 -12.30
N ALA A 6 3.98 -16.13 -12.36
CA ALA A 6 3.11 -16.13 -13.52
C ALA A 6 1.74 -15.50 -13.22
N PHE A 7 1.36 -14.50 -14.02
CA PHE A 7 -0.02 -14.00 -14.14
C PHE A 7 -0.58 -14.44 -15.51
N SER A 8 -1.88 -14.23 -15.79
CA SER A 8 -2.58 -14.72 -16.99
C SER A 8 -1.85 -14.45 -18.33
N ASN A 9 -1.05 -13.38 -18.41
CA ASN A 9 -0.24 -13.02 -19.59
C ASN A 9 1.28 -12.96 -19.30
N GLY A 10 1.73 -13.32 -18.10
CA GLY A 10 3.15 -13.36 -17.72
C GLY A 10 3.91 -12.02 -17.82
N GLY A 11 3.23 -10.89 -17.99
CA GLY A 11 3.76 -9.54 -18.15
C GLY A 11 2.92 -8.50 -17.40
N GLY A 12 3.47 -7.30 -17.18
CA GLY A 12 2.82 -6.21 -16.44
C GLY A 12 2.86 -6.39 -14.92
N ARG A 13 1.93 -7.18 -14.35
CA ARG A 13 1.82 -7.34 -12.88
C ARG A 13 2.99 -8.12 -12.29
N SER A 14 3.39 -9.22 -12.94
CA SER A 14 4.58 -9.98 -12.56
C SER A 14 5.84 -9.10 -12.66
N GLY A 15 5.89 -8.24 -13.67
CA GLY A 15 6.99 -7.30 -13.86
C GLY A 15 7.07 -6.25 -12.78
N ALA A 16 5.95 -5.63 -12.42
CA ALA A 16 5.87 -4.67 -11.32
C ALA A 16 6.28 -5.29 -9.98
N PHE A 17 5.93 -6.55 -9.72
CA PHE A 17 6.35 -7.26 -8.51
C PHE A 17 7.87 -7.48 -8.48
N ILE A 18 8.45 -8.02 -9.56
CA ILE A 18 9.90 -8.27 -9.63
C ILE A 18 10.68 -6.95 -9.53
N ALA A 19 10.18 -5.89 -10.18
CA ALA A 19 10.72 -4.54 -10.09
C ALA A 19 10.78 -4.05 -8.64
N LEU A 20 9.67 -4.20 -7.92
CA LEU A 20 9.53 -3.75 -6.55
C LEU A 20 10.47 -4.53 -5.62
N ASP A 21 10.44 -5.87 -5.70
CA ASP A 21 11.24 -6.76 -4.84
C ASP A 21 12.74 -6.48 -4.97
N ALA A 22 13.22 -6.35 -6.21
CA ALA A 22 14.63 -6.09 -6.46
C ALA A 22 15.08 -4.67 -6.05
N ASN A 23 14.23 -3.65 -6.22
CA ASN A 23 14.53 -2.30 -5.74
C ASN A 23 14.55 -2.24 -4.21
N LEU A 24 13.67 -2.99 -3.52
CA LEU A 24 13.67 -3.10 -2.06
C LEU A 24 14.93 -3.82 -1.54
N GLU A 25 15.40 -4.85 -2.23
CA GLU A 25 16.68 -5.50 -1.90
C GLU A 25 17.87 -4.58 -2.12
N LEU A 26 17.88 -3.81 -3.21
CA LEU A 26 18.94 -2.85 -3.51
C LEU A 26 19.00 -1.76 -2.45
N MET A 27 17.84 -1.18 -2.10
CA MET A 27 17.71 -0.21 -1.01
C MET A 27 18.30 -0.76 0.30
N LYS A 28 17.98 -1.99 0.69
CA LYS A 28 18.53 -2.59 1.92
C LYS A 28 20.06 -2.77 1.90
N LYS A 29 20.68 -2.94 0.73
CA LYS A 29 22.11 -3.22 0.58
C LYS A 29 22.95 -1.96 0.37
N THR A 30 22.45 -1.01 -0.44
CA THR A 30 23.20 0.16 -0.90
C THR A 30 22.56 1.49 -0.54
N ASP A 31 21.38 1.49 0.08
CA ASP A 31 20.59 2.68 0.42
C ASP A 31 20.33 3.60 -0.79
N GLN A 32 20.24 3.00 -1.97
CA GLN A 32 20.02 3.66 -3.25
C GLN A 32 18.84 3.02 -3.98
N ILE A 33 18.01 3.85 -4.59
CA ILE A 33 16.87 3.43 -5.40
C ILE A 33 16.99 4.12 -6.77
N ASP A 34 17.06 3.33 -7.83
CA ASP A 34 16.98 3.84 -9.21
C ASP A 34 15.94 3.03 -10.00
N VAL A 35 14.70 3.53 -9.94
CA VAL A 35 13.56 2.89 -10.62
C VAL A 35 13.70 2.95 -12.15
N TYR A 36 14.35 4.00 -12.68
CA TYR A 36 14.45 4.23 -14.12
C TYR A 36 15.47 3.29 -14.77
N GLU A 37 16.68 3.22 -14.21
CA GLU A 37 17.71 2.31 -14.71
C GLU A 37 17.28 0.85 -14.54
N TYR A 38 16.61 0.54 -13.42
CA TYR A 38 16.08 -0.79 -13.18
C TYR A 38 14.97 -1.17 -14.17
N ALA A 39 14.02 -0.26 -14.43
CA ALA A 39 12.97 -0.45 -15.44
C ALA A 39 13.54 -0.68 -16.83
N LYS A 40 14.55 0.11 -17.22
CA LYS A 40 15.24 -0.05 -18.52
C LYS A 40 15.91 -1.42 -18.64
N THR A 41 16.59 -1.87 -17.59
CA THR A 41 17.25 -3.18 -17.55
C THR A 41 16.23 -4.32 -17.64
N MET A 42 15.10 -4.20 -16.96
CA MET A 42 14.00 -5.16 -17.02
C MET A 42 13.36 -5.28 -18.40
N VAL A 43 13.11 -4.15 -19.07
CA VAL A 43 12.56 -4.14 -20.44
C VAL A 43 13.55 -4.77 -21.43
N ASN A 44 14.86 -4.55 -21.25
CA ASN A 44 15.90 -5.21 -22.05
C ASN A 44 15.95 -6.72 -21.82
N SER A 45 15.72 -7.19 -20.59
CA SER A 45 15.68 -8.62 -20.28
C SER A 45 14.43 -9.30 -20.81
N ARG A 46 13.27 -8.62 -20.80
CA ARG A 46 12.01 -9.14 -21.34
C ARG A 46 11.10 -7.99 -21.78
N PRO A 47 10.76 -7.88 -23.08
CA PRO A 47 9.83 -6.85 -23.55
C PRO A 47 8.45 -7.02 -22.93
N HIS A 48 7.72 -5.90 -22.75
CA HIS A 48 6.38 -5.84 -22.14
C HIS A 48 6.30 -6.23 -20.65
N LEU A 49 7.42 -6.17 -19.92
CA LEU A 49 7.42 -6.46 -18.48
C LEU A 49 6.76 -5.34 -17.65
N VAL A 50 7.00 -4.08 -18.01
CA VAL A 50 6.30 -2.88 -17.49
C VAL A 50 5.89 -2.06 -18.71
N ASP A 51 4.62 -2.15 -19.10
CA ASP A 51 4.13 -1.60 -20.39
C ASP A 51 3.13 -0.44 -20.19
N SER A 52 2.67 -0.22 -18.96
CA SER A 52 1.75 0.89 -18.63
C SER A 52 2.40 1.92 -17.72
N VAL A 53 2.09 3.19 -17.97
CA VAL A 53 2.46 4.32 -17.10
C VAL A 53 1.90 4.12 -15.69
N ASP A 54 0.69 3.54 -15.57
CA ASP A 54 0.08 3.26 -14.27
C ASP A 54 0.89 2.23 -13.46
N GLN A 55 1.51 1.25 -14.14
CA GLN A 55 2.37 0.27 -13.48
C GLN A 55 3.68 0.92 -13.01
N TYR A 56 4.26 1.80 -13.83
CA TYR A 56 5.45 2.54 -13.46
C TYR A 56 5.20 3.47 -12.26
N GLN A 57 4.07 4.19 -12.28
CA GLN A 57 3.64 5.03 -11.17
C GLN A 57 3.40 4.19 -9.90
N PHE A 58 2.73 3.04 -10.03
CA PHE A 58 2.51 2.13 -8.91
C PHE A 58 3.82 1.64 -8.27
N ILE A 59 4.83 1.28 -9.07
CA ILE A 59 6.14 0.86 -8.54
C ILE A 59 6.78 2.00 -7.75
N TYR A 60 6.72 3.22 -8.27
CA TYR A 60 7.28 4.39 -7.60
C TYR A 60 6.55 4.69 -6.28
N ASP A 61 5.23 4.71 -6.30
CA ASP A 61 4.41 4.95 -5.11
C ASP A 61 4.65 3.87 -4.06
N ALA A 62 4.65 2.58 -4.45
CA ALA A 62 4.91 1.46 -3.54
C ALA A 62 6.31 1.50 -2.92
N LEU A 63 7.34 1.90 -3.69
CA LEU A 63 8.69 2.09 -3.15
C LEU A 63 8.76 3.26 -2.17
N ALA A 64 8.12 4.39 -2.51
CA ALA A 64 8.05 5.54 -1.62
C ALA A 64 7.33 5.19 -0.31
N GLU A 65 6.21 4.46 -0.39
CA GLU A 65 5.50 3.96 0.78
C GLU A 65 6.36 3.02 1.63
N ALA A 66 7.11 2.11 1.01
CA ALA A 66 8.00 1.20 1.72
C ALA A 66 9.11 1.94 2.47
N VAL A 67 9.71 2.96 1.85
CA VAL A 67 10.73 3.83 2.48
C VAL A 67 10.15 4.64 3.64
N LEU A 68 8.96 5.23 3.46
CA LEU A 68 8.31 6.06 4.47
C LEU A 68 7.81 5.24 5.67
N CYS A 69 7.25 4.06 5.40
CA CYS A 69 6.71 3.17 6.43
C CYS A 69 7.82 2.54 7.26
N ASN A 70 8.90 2.06 6.62
CA ASN A 70 10.00 1.32 7.25
C ASN A 70 9.53 0.39 8.39
N ILE A 71 8.44 -0.36 8.15
CA ILE A 71 7.76 -1.13 9.18
C ILE A 71 8.58 -2.37 9.49
N GLU A 72 9.10 -2.44 10.71
CA GLU A 72 9.58 -3.69 11.29
C GLU A 72 8.41 -4.39 11.99
N PRO A 73 7.96 -5.56 11.50
CA PRO A 73 6.89 -6.29 12.15
C PRO A 73 7.32 -6.66 13.57
N ILE A 74 6.44 -6.36 14.54
CA ILE A 74 6.71 -6.65 15.95
C ILE A 74 6.42 -8.12 16.19
N GLU A 75 7.43 -8.83 16.63
CA GLU A 75 7.31 -10.25 16.95
C GLU A 75 6.55 -10.47 18.26
N MET A 76 5.81 -11.58 18.33
CA MET A 76 4.89 -11.85 19.46
C MET A 76 5.56 -11.82 20.83
N TRP A 77 6.84 -12.21 20.92
CA TRP A 77 7.60 -12.17 22.16
C TRP A 77 7.97 -10.75 22.61
N GLN A 78 8.17 -9.82 21.67
CA GLN A 78 8.51 -8.42 21.95
C GLN A 78 7.29 -7.61 22.40
N LEU A 79 6.08 -8.09 22.10
CA LEU A 79 4.83 -7.42 22.44
C LEU A 79 4.68 -7.17 23.95
N LYS A 80 5.15 -8.11 24.79
CA LYS A 80 5.08 -7.98 26.25
C LYS A 80 5.95 -6.83 26.75
N GLU A 81 7.14 -6.69 26.17
CA GLU A 81 8.08 -5.63 26.50
C GLU A 81 7.52 -4.27 26.08
N ARG A 82 7.03 -4.14 24.84
CA ARG A 82 6.39 -2.92 24.33
C ARG A 82 5.16 -2.52 25.17
N SER A 83 4.33 -3.49 25.56
CA SER A 83 3.18 -3.27 26.46
C SER A 83 3.59 -2.78 27.85
N SER A 84 4.76 -3.19 28.34
CA SER A 84 5.28 -2.74 29.63
C SER A 84 5.78 -1.28 29.60
N MET A 85 6.23 -0.80 28.43
CA MET A 85 6.70 0.57 28.24
C MET A 85 5.59 1.61 28.48
N TYR A 86 4.33 1.29 28.19
CA TYR A 86 3.17 2.15 28.50
C TYR A 86 2.92 2.36 30.01
N LYS A 87 3.53 1.55 30.88
CA LYS A 87 3.39 1.66 32.35
C LYS A 87 4.34 2.68 32.97
N ALA A 88 5.55 2.85 32.44
CA ALA A 88 6.54 3.79 32.99
C ALA A 88 6.35 5.19 32.40
N LYS A 89 6.24 6.23 33.25
CA LYS A 89 5.90 7.62 32.82
C LYS A 89 6.83 8.19 31.75
N ARG A 90 8.15 7.93 31.86
CA ARG A 90 9.16 8.37 30.87
C ARG A 90 9.00 7.66 29.53
N ASN A 91 8.75 6.36 29.57
CA ASN A 91 8.61 5.54 28.36
C ASN A 91 7.27 5.78 27.67
N ARG A 92 6.22 6.12 28.44
CA ARG A 92 4.91 6.52 27.90
C ARG A 92 5.00 7.73 26.97
N GLN A 93 5.75 8.78 27.35
CA GLN A 93 5.88 9.99 26.51
C GLN A 93 6.58 9.70 25.17
N LEU A 94 7.62 8.87 25.18
CA LEU A 94 8.30 8.42 23.96
C LEU A 94 7.37 7.60 23.07
N MET A 95 6.58 6.71 23.69
CA MET A 95 5.64 5.86 22.99
C MET A 95 4.47 6.67 22.39
N GLU A 96 3.93 7.64 23.12
CA GLU A 96 2.89 8.54 22.63
C GLU A 96 3.39 9.39 21.45
N ALA A 97 4.65 9.85 21.47
CA ALA A 97 5.24 10.56 20.35
C ALA A 97 5.42 9.66 19.12
N GLN A 98 5.83 8.41 19.32
CA GLN A 98 5.94 7.41 18.26
C GLN A 98 4.55 7.08 17.68
N ASP A 99 3.56 6.78 18.53
CA ASP A 99 2.19 6.49 18.13
C ASP A 99 1.56 7.69 17.38
N ALA A 100 1.86 8.93 17.80
CA ALA A 100 1.39 10.13 17.11
C ALA A 100 2.02 10.29 15.72
N TYR A 101 3.31 9.96 15.57
CA TYR A 101 3.99 9.95 14.29
C TYR A 101 3.42 8.87 13.36
N GLU A 102 3.26 7.64 13.86
CA GLU A 102 2.67 6.51 13.13
C GLU A 102 1.23 6.84 12.68
N ASN A 103 0.39 7.39 13.56
CA ASN A 103 -0.98 7.82 13.21
C ASN A 103 -0.99 8.92 12.15
N LYS A 104 -0.06 9.88 12.21
CA LYS A 104 0.05 10.93 11.20
C LYS A 104 0.47 10.36 9.84
N LEU A 105 1.40 9.41 9.82
CA LEU A 105 1.82 8.70 8.62
C LEU A 105 0.65 7.91 8.02
N LEU A 106 -0.12 7.19 8.84
CA LEU A 106 -1.33 6.49 8.40
C LEU A 106 -2.35 7.44 7.76
N MET A 107 -2.57 8.62 8.34
CA MET A 107 -3.46 9.63 7.75
C MET A 107 -2.94 10.20 6.42
N MET A 108 -1.62 10.31 6.26
CA MET A 108 -1.01 10.79 5.02
C MET A 108 -1.10 9.76 3.89
N LEU A 109 -0.90 8.48 4.22
CA LEU A 109 -0.97 7.36 3.28
C LEU A 109 -2.42 6.96 2.94
N THR A 110 -3.36 7.21 3.85
CA THR A 110 -4.77 6.91 3.59
C THR A 110 -5.34 7.91 2.59
N PRO A 111 -5.80 7.46 1.41
CA PRO A 111 -6.35 8.38 0.42
C PRO A 111 -7.63 9.04 0.94
N THR A 112 -7.66 10.37 0.92
CA THR A 112 -8.86 11.12 1.31
C THR A 112 -10.01 10.80 0.35
N LEU A 113 -11.07 10.20 0.88
CA LEU A 113 -12.28 9.88 0.12
C LEU A 113 -13.04 11.15 -0.23
N ARG A 114 -13.35 11.34 -1.51
CA ARG A 114 -14.29 12.38 -1.95
C ARG A 114 -15.71 11.82 -1.87
N ILE A 115 -16.71 12.71 -1.77
CA ILE A 115 -18.14 12.31 -1.76
C ILE A 115 -18.48 11.48 -3.00
N GLY A 116 -17.85 11.76 -4.15
CA GLY A 116 -18.00 10.99 -5.38
C GLY A 116 -17.50 9.55 -5.27
N ASP A 117 -16.43 9.30 -4.51
CA ASP A 117 -15.91 7.96 -4.26
C ASP A 117 -16.87 7.12 -3.41
N CYS A 118 -17.72 7.75 -2.60
CA CYS A 118 -18.69 7.09 -1.72
C CYS A 118 -20.14 7.21 -2.21
N ALA A 119 -20.35 7.57 -3.48
CA ALA A 119 -21.66 7.94 -4.01
C ALA A 119 -22.75 6.88 -3.78
N GLY A 120 -22.41 5.58 -3.81
CA GLY A 120 -23.39 4.49 -3.69
C GLY A 120 -24.06 4.39 -2.33
N GLY A 121 -23.35 4.69 -1.25
CA GLY A 121 -23.98 4.72 0.08
C GLY A 121 -24.74 6.02 0.36
N HIS A 122 -24.51 7.07 -0.43
CA HIS A 122 -25.30 8.30 -0.40
C HIS A 122 -26.56 8.27 -1.28
N ARG A 123 -26.81 7.18 -2.02
CA ARG A 123 -28.06 6.97 -2.77
C ARG A 123 -29.25 6.89 -1.81
N LEU A 124 -30.39 7.47 -2.19
CA LEU A 124 -31.60 7.57 -1.34
C LEU A 124 -32.03 6.22 -0.76
N GLU A 125 -31.96 5.18 -1.58
CA GLU A 125 -32.24 3.77 -1.26
C GLU A 125 -31.25 3.10 -0.27
N ASN A 126 -30.05 3.66 -0.11
CA ASN A 126 -29.01 3.14 0.78
C ASN A 126 -28.72 4.04 2.00
N ARG A 127 -29.18 5.30 2.00
CA ARG A 127 -28.98 6.23 3.12
C ARG A 127 -29.46 5.68 4.47
N GLY A 128 -30.61 5.00 4.48
CA GLY A 128 -31.17 4.40 5.69
C GLY A 128 -30.44 3.14 6.19
N LYS A 129 -29.51 2.59 5.40
CA LYS A 129 -28.72 1.39 5.76
C LYS A 129 -27.39 1.75 6.43
N ASN A 130 -26.99 3.02 6.38
CA ASN A 130 -25.76 3.51 6.99
C ASN A 130 -26.08 4.21 8.32
N ARG A 131 -25.47 3.75 9.42
CA ARG A 131 -25.65 4.34 10.75
C ARG A 131 -25.08 5.77 10.85
N ASP A 132 -24.01 6.04 10.10
CA ASP A 132 -23.36 7.34 10.01
C ASP A 132 -23.22 7.74 8.54
N VAL A 133 -23.60 8.97 8.21
CA VAL A 133 -23.51 9.53 6.86
C VAL A 133 -22.07 9.88 6.48
N MET A 134 -21.19 10.11 7.44
CA MET A 134 -19.78 10.42 7.22
C MET A 134 -18.92 9.16 7.07
N VAL A 135 -19.44 7.99 7.45
CA VAL A 135 -18.74 6.70 7.38
C VAL A 135 -19.46 5.80 6.40
N VAL A 136 -19.10 5.95 5.13
CA VAL A 136 -19.71 5.25 4.01
C VAL A 136 -18.63 4.55 3.19
N PRO A 137 -18.82 3.28 2.79
CA PRO A 137 -17.82 2.55 2.01
C PRO A 137 -17.51 3.24 0.67
N ARG A 138 -16.24 3.15 0.25
CA ARG A 138 -15.79 3.53 -1.10
C ARG A 138 -16.48 2.61 -2.12
N MET A 139 -16.95 3.19 -3.21
CA MET A 139 -17.40 2.47 -4.40
C MET A 139 -16.24 1.68 -4.98
N CYS A 140 -16.43 0.38 -5.18
CA CYS A 140 -15.45 -0.45 -5.88
C CYS A 140 -15.41 -0.03 -7.36
N PRO A 141 -14.27 0.45 -7.90
CA PRO A 141 -14.13 0.73 -9.32
C PRO A 141 -14.08 -0.55 -10.19
N PHE A 142 -13.96 -1.73 -9.58
CA PHE A 142 -13.85 -3.02 -10.27
C PHE A 142 -15.18 -3.77 -10.44
N VAL A 143 -16.30 -3.16 -10.04
CA VAL A 143 -17.63 -3.70 -10.39
C VAL A 143 -18.10 -2.93 -11.62
N GLU A 144 -17.57 -3.30 -12.79
CA GLU A 144 -18.27 -3.07 -14.06
C GLU A 144 -19.64 -3.75 -13.92
N ASP A 145 -20.69 -2.96 -13.65
CA ASP A 145 -22.07 -3.06 -14.16
C ASP A 145 -22.69 -4.46 -14.41
N SER A 146 -22.30 -5.50 -13.66
CA SER A 146 -22.71 -6.90 -13.97
C SER A 146 -23.49 -7.59 -12.85
N TRP A 147 -23.67 -6.96 -11.68
CA TRP A 147 -24.38 -7.57 -10.55
C TRP A 147 -25.58 -6.76 -10.04
N LEU A 148 -26.05 -5.75 -10.79
CA LEU A 148 -27.26 -4.99 -10.45
C LEU A 148 -28.48 -5.30 -11.33
N ILE A 149 -28.43 -6.31 -12.19
CA ILE A 149 -29.62 -6.82 -12.88
C ILE A 149 -29.56 -8.35 -12.93
N SER A 150 -30.19 -9.00 -11.95
CA SER A 150 -31.15 -10.09 -12.20
C SER A 150 -31.98 -10.36 -10.96
#